data_AF-A0A6P8H8C6-F1
#
_entry.id   AF-A0A6P8H8C6-F1
#
_cell.length_a   1.000
_cell.length_b   1.000
_cell.length_c   1.000
_cell.angle_alpha   90.00
_cell.angle_beta   90.00
_cell.angle_gamma   90.00
#
_symmetry.space_group_name_H-M   'P 1'
#
loop_
_entity.id
_entity.type
_entity.pdbx_description
1 polymer ?
#
loop_
_entity_poly.entity_id
_entity_poly.type
_entity_poly.pdbx_seq_one_letter_code
_entity_poly.pdbx_strand_id
1 'polypeptide(L)'
;MRRAVVLGLALLTLLIVTVSGMQSNIEFTKRCIEQYKSVLAHYNDEKGTCTRLQIFMDCLSNKPDERGQLLDAMRYFFTQQAIFVSKLNYCPKIDYKTIKAIASHTDFAKNHNYLDSIGDEEAWDTCAIDVHKYCVKKYVTLFAKERKICDDVNSWIDCYSEEARNIGCDAEILTHFSKMLSIVGKLVIREIRRFAGMECVKMEL
;
A
#
# COMPACT_ATOMS: atom_id res chain seq x y z
N MET A 1 -52.13 14.91 5.47
CA MET A 1 -51.19 13.89 6.00
C MET A 1 -50.74 12.91 4.91
N ARG A 2 -50.01 13.35 3.88
CA ARG A 2 -49.47 12.46 2.80
C ARG A 2 -48.00 12.73 2.41
N ARG A 3 -47.31 13.68 3.07
CA ARG A 3 -45.92 14.04 2.76
C ARG A 3 -44.87 13.32 3.62
N ALA A 4 -45.26 12.70 4.74
CA ALA A 4 -44.32 12.05 5.68
C ALA A 4 -43.88 10.64 5.24
N VAL A 5 -44.69 9.92 4.44
CA VAL A 5 -44.41 8.52 4.04
C VAL A 5 -43.34 8.44 2.93
N VAL A 6 -43.24 9.48 2.08
CA VAL A 6 -42.29 9.51 0.95
C VAL A 6 -40.85 9.78 1.41
N LEU A 7 -40.66 10.54 2.50
CA LEU A 7 -39.33 10.78 3.08
C LEU A 7 -38.74 9.53 3.76
N GLY A 8 -39.56 8.67 4.38
CA GLY A 8 -39.09 7.45 5.04
C GLY A 8 -38.53 6.40 4.08
N LEU A 9 -39.10 6.28 2.88
CA LEU A 9 -38.66 5.32 1.86
C LEU A 9 -37.34 5.74 1.19
N ALA A 10 -37.11 7.05 0.99
CA ALA A 10 -35.86 7.56 0.42
C ALA A 10 -34.66 7.41 1.39
N LEU A 11 -34.90 7.57 2.70
CA LEU A 11 -33.87 7.35 3.73
C LEU A 11 -33.48 5.88 3.86
N LEU A 12 -34.44 4.95 3.73
CA LEU A 12 -34.16 3.51 3.81
C LEU A 12 -33.33 3.01 2.61
N THR A 13 -33.62 3.49 1.39
CA THR A 13 -32.86 3.09 0.19
C THR A 13 -31.43 3.64 0.20
N LEU A 14 -31.20 4.87 0.70
CA LEU A 14 -29.86 5.42 0.89
C LEU A 14 -29.01 4.64 1.91
N LEU A 15 -29.63 4.13 2.98
CA LEU A 15 -28.94 3.30 3.98
C LEU A 15 -28.53 1.92 3.42
N ILE A 16 -29.36 1.30 2.57
CA ILE A 16 -29.05 -0.01 1.98
C ILE A 16 -27.91 0.10 0.95
N VAL A 17 -27.88 1.18 0.16
CA VAL A 17 -26.83 1.40 -0.85
C VAL A 17 -25.46 1.66 -0.20
N THR A 18 -25.42 2.42 0.91
CA THR A 18 -24.14 2.74 1.59
C THR A 18 -23.52 1.52 2.28
N VAL A 19 -24.33 0.66 2.92
CA VAL A 19 -23.85 -0.58 3.55
C VAL A 19 -23.35 -1.58 2.51
N SER A 20 -24.07 -1.74 1.40
CA SER A 20 -23.70 -2.67 0.32
C SER A 20 -22.39 -2.26 -0.38
N GLY A 21 -22.18 -0.96 -0.61
CA GLY A 21 -20.93 -0.44 -1.17
C GLY A 21 -19.73 -0.69 -0.25
N MET A 22 -19.88 -0.44 1.06
CA MET A 22 -18.80 -0.65 2.03
C MET A 22 -18.35 -2.12 2.14
N GLN A 23 -19.30 -3.06 2.14
CA GLN A 23 -19.03 -4.50 2.17
C GLN A 23 -18.24 -4.95 0.91
N SER A 24 -18.67 -4.50 -0.27
CA SER A 24 -18.04 -4.83 -1.55
C SER A 24 -16.57 -4.41 -1.62
N ASN A 25 -16.24 -3.21 -1.13
CA ASN A 25 -14.88 -2.66 -1.18
C ASN A 25 -13.92 -3.42 -0.24
N ILE A 26 -14.41 -3.84 0.94
CA ILE A 26 -13.64 -4.66 1.88
C ILE A 26 -13.35 -6.03 1.27
N GLU A 27 -14.34 -6.68 0.67
CA GLU A 27 -14.15 -7.97 0.00
C GLU A 27 -13.17 -7.88 -1.17
N PHE A 28 -13.27 -6.82 -1.99
CA PHE A 28 -12.31 -6.59 -3.06
C PHE A 28 -10.89 -6.42 -2.53
N THR A 29 -10.71 -5.61 -1.49
CA THR A 29 -9.41 -5.39 -0.87
C THR A 29 -8.82 -6.68 -0.31
N LYS A 30 -9.64 -7.50 0.38
CA LYS A 30 -9.23 -8.81 0.89
C LYS A 30 -8.76 -9.74 -0.24
N ARG A 31 -9.48 -9.80 -1.36
CA ARG A 31 -9.05 -10.62 -2.52
C ARG A 31 -7.67 -10.20 -3.03
N CYS A 32 -7.38 -8.90 -3.10
CA CYS A 32 -6.04 -8.47 -3.49
C CYS A 32 -4.98 -8.86 -2.47
N ILE A 33 -5.25 -8.72 -1.16
CA ILE A 33 -4.34 -9.15 -0.10
C ILE A 33 -4.04 -10.66 -0.19
N GLU A 34 -5.06 -11.48 -0.44
CA GLU A 34 -4.88 -12.92 -0.66
C GLU A 34 -4.03 -13.22 -1.90
N GLN A 35 -4.23 -12.48 -2.98
CA GLN A 35 -3.37 -12.59 -4.16
C GLN A 35 -1.92 -12.22 -3.83
N TYR A 36 -1.68 -11.15 -3.07
CA TYR A 36 -0.34 -10.77 -2.63
C TYR A 36 0.33 -11.86 -1.80
N LYS A 37 -0.41 -12.45 -0.85
CA LYS A 37 0.05 -13.56 -0.02
C LYS A 37 0.50 -14.74 -0.88
N SER A 38 -0.31 -15.13 -1.86
CA SER A 38 0.03 -16.19 -2.81
C SER A 38 1.29 -15.85 -3.62
N VAL A 39 1.39 -14.63 -4.15
CA VAL A 39 2.60 -14.21 -4.90
C VAL A 39 3.82 -14.21 -3.99
N LEU A 40 3.71 -13.73 -2.76
CA LEU A 40 4.82 -13.68 -1.80
C LEU A 40 5.33 -15.07 -1.41
N ALA A 41 4.47 -16.10 -1.44
CA ALA A 41 4.88 -17.49 -1.24
C ALA A 41 5.73 -18.04 -2.41
N HIS A 42 5.45 -17.62 -3.64
CA HIS A 42 6.15 -18.08 -4.86
C HIS A 42 7.37 -17.23 -5.21
N TYR A 43 7.30 -15.95 -4.92
CA TYR A 43 8.35 -14.96 -5.11
C TYR A 43 8.73 -14.48 -3.71
N ASN A 44 9.53 -15.26 -2.97
CA ASN A 44 9.88 -14.98 -1.58
C ASN A 44 11.32 -14.45 -1.39
N ASP A 45 11.97 -14.04 -2.48
CA ASP A 45 13.32 -13.47 -2.46
C ASP A 45 13.32 -11.98 -2.85
N GLU A 46 14.50 -11.36 -2.80
CA GLU A 46 14.67 -9.95 -3.19
C GLU A 46 14.29 -9.70 -4.66
N LYS A 47 14.63 -10.63 -5.56
CA LYS A 47 14.41 -10.50 -7.02
C LYS A 47 12.93 -10.42 -7.38
N GLY A 48 12.06 -11.04 -6.58
CA GLY A 48 10.62 -10.97 -6.78
C GLY A 48 9.98 -9.63 -6.43
N THR A 49 10.70 -8.63 -5.91
CA THR A 49 10.12 -7.38 -5.39
C THR A 49 9.31 -6.63 -6.44
N CYS A 50 9.89 -6.40 -7.61
CA CYS A 50 9.20 -5.69 -8.68
C CYS A 50 7.96 -6.44 -9.17
N THR A 51 8.05 -7.77 -9.29
CA THR A 51 6.92 -8.63 -9.69
C THR A 51 5.79 -8.60 -8.66
N ARG A 52 6.11 -8.72 -7.37
CA ARG A 52 5.14 -8.62 -6.27
C ARG A 52 4.42 -7.28 -6.28
N LEU A 53 5.19 -6.20 -6.43
CA LEU A 53 4.66 -4.84 -6.48
C LEU A 53 3.72 -4.65 -7.67
N GLN A 54 4.13 -5.06 -8.87
CA GLN A 54 3.31 -4.95 -10.09
C GLN A 54 1.99 -5.71 -9.95
N ILE A 55 2.05 -7.01 -9.59
CA ILE A 55 0.84 -7.84 -9.48
C ILE A 55 -0.14 -7.26 -8.48
N PHE A 56 0.36 -6.72 -7.37
CA PHE A 56 -0.52 -6.13 -6.38
C PHE A 56 -1.19 -4.84 -6.86
N MET A 57 -0.43 -3.97 -7.52
CA MET A 57 -0.96 -2.74 -8.10
C MET A 57 -1.99 -3.03 -9.19
N ASP A 58 -1.73 -4.04 -10.03
CA ASP A 58 -2.67 -4.49 -11.06
C ASP A 58 -3.98 -4.95 -10.41
N CYS A 59 -3.91 -5.74 -9.33
CA CYS A 59 -5.10 -6.15 -8.60
C CYS A 59 -5.92 -4.96 -8.10
N LEU A 60 -5.26 -4.00 -7.42
CA LEU A 60 -5.92 -2.82 -6.87
C LEU A 60 -6.52 -1.90 -7.94
N SER A 61 -6.04 -2.01 -9.18
CA SER A 61 -6.50 -1.22 -10.33
C SER A 61 -7.73 -1.80 -11.03
N ASN A 62 -8.10 -3.06 -10.76
CA ASN A 62 -9.19 -3.77 -11.47
C ASN A 62 -10.60 -3.18 -11.26
N LYS A 63 -10.80 -2.37 -10.22
CA LYS A 63 -12.08 -1.74 -9.88
C LYS A 63 -11.90 -0.23 -9.70
N PRO A 64 -11.59 0.53 -10.78
CA PRO A 64 -11.12 1.90 -10.68
C PRO A 64 -12.14 2.87 -10.06
N ASP A 65 -13.42 2.52 -10.03
CA ASP A 65 -14.50 3.35 -9.46
C ASP A 65 -14.81 3.01 -7.99
N GLU A 66 -14.32 1.89 -7.46
CA GLU A 66 -14.57 1.50 -6.06
C GLU A 66 -13.84 2.44 -5.08
N ARG A 67 -14.63 2.95 -4.12
CA ARG A 67 -14.32 3.86 -2.99
C ARG A 67 -13.79 3.14 -1.74
N GLY A 68 -13.10 3.82 -0.84
CA GLY A 68 -13.06 3.41 0.56
C GLY A 68 -11.75 3.74 1.23
N GLN A 69 -11.79 4.10 2.51
CA GLN A 69 -10.61 4.57 3.26
C GLN A 69 -9.41 3.62 3.14
N LEU A 70 -9.62 2.31 3.36
CA LEU A 70 -8.55 1.32 3.24
C LEU A 70 -8.08 1.17 1.79
N LEU A 71 -9.01 1.04 0.83
CA LEU A 71 -8.68 0.83 -0.58
C LEU A 71 -7.92 2.03 -1.17
N ASP A 72 -8.36 3.25 -0.87
CA ASP A 72 -7.73 4.49 -1.32
C ASP A 72 -6.35 4.65 -0.68
N ALA A 73 -6.22 4.35 0.62
CA ALA A 73 -4.93 4.36 1.30
C ALA A 73 -3.96 3.32 0.70
N MET A 74 -4.43 2.11 0.39
CA MET A 74 -3.61 1.07 -0.24
C MET A 74 -3.17 1.49 -1.65
N ARG A 75 -4.09 1.98 -2.49
CA ARG A 75 -3.75 2.46 -3.82
C ARG A 75 -2.71 3.56 -3.77
N TYR A 76 -2.89 4.54 -2.89
CA TYR A 76 -1.91 5.61 -2.70
C TYR A 76 -0.57 5.05 -2.22
N PHE A 77 -0.57 4.21 -1.18
CA PHE A 77 0.62 3.61 -0.61
C PHE A 77 1.47 2.84 -1.64
N PHE A 78 0.83 1.96 -2.42
CA PHE A 78 1.53 1.18 -3.44
C PHE A 78 1.94 2.03 -4.65
N THR A 79 1.18 3.09 -4.98
CA THR A 79 1.61 4.09 -5.97
C THR A 79 2.91 4.78 -5.52
N GLN A 80 2.98 5.25 -4.26
CA GLN A 80 4.19 5.89 -3.74
C GLN A 80 5.39 4.91 -3.72
N GLN A 81 5.17 3.65 -3.36
CA GLN A 81 6.22 2.63 -3.47
C GLN A 81 6.73 2.43 -4.89
N ALA A 82 5.84 2.41 -5.88
CA ALA A 82 6.24 2.29 -7.28
C ALA A 82 7.00 3.50 -7.80
N ILE A 83 6.59 4.71 -7.40
CA ILE A 83 7.34 5.94 -7.68
C ILE A 83 8.74 5.86 -7.08
N PHE A 84 8.87 5.41 -5.82
CA PHE A 84 10.15 5.23 -5.13
C PHE A 84 11.10 4.34 -5.93
N VAL A 85 10.69 3.11 -6.22
CA VAL A 85 11.55 2.12 -6.90
C VAL A 85 11.77 2.46 -8.37
N SER A 86 10.88 3.24 -8.99
CA SER A 86 11.08 3.77 -10.34
C SER A 86 12.13 4.87 -10.36
N LYS A 87 12.03 5.84 -9.45
CA LYS A 87 12.99 6.94 -9.29
C LYS A 87 14.40 6.45 -8.93
N LEU A 88 14.46 5.41 -8.10
CA LEU A 88 15.69 4.69 -7.78
C LEU A 88 16.12 3.66 -8.84
N ASN A 89 15.52 3.65 -10.03
CA ASN A 89 15.77 2.69 -11.13
C ASN A 89 15.91 1.22 -10.66
N TYR A 90 15.28 0.88 -9.54
CA TYR A 90 15.36 -0.43 -8.92
C TYR A 90 14.40 -1.38 -9.65
N CYS A 91 13.23 -0.86 -10.04
CA CYS A 91 12.29 -1.54 -10.91
C CYS A 91 12.07 -0.72 -12.20
N PRO A 92 13.01 -0.76 -13.17
CA PRO A 92 12.97 0.10 -14.38
C PRO A 92 11.73 -0.07 -15.25
N LYS A 93 11.03 -1.22 -15.12
CA LYS A 93 9.87 -1.58 -15.94
C LYS A 93 8.55 -1.52 -15.16
N ILE A 94 8.56 -1.00 -13.93
CA ILE A 94 7.34 -0.91 -13.13
C ILE A 94 6.37 0.06 -13.81
N ASP A 95 5.13 -0.38 -14.03
CA ASP A 95 4.06 0.49 -14.56
C ASP A 95 3.07 0.81 -13.45
N TYR A 96 3.10 2.06 -13.00
CA TYR A 96 2.22 2.58 -11.96
C TYR A 96 1.26 3.65 -12.48
N LYS A 97 1.19 3.89 -13.79
CA LYS A 97 0.39 5.00 -14.35
C LYS A 97 -1.09 4.83 -14.07
N THR A 98 -1.61 3.63 -14.24
CA THR A 98 -3.03 3.32 -14.01
C THR A 98 -3.41 3.50 -12.54
N ILE A 99 -2.66 2.89 -11.62
CA ILE A 99 -2.96 3.02 -10.18
C ILE A 99 -2.76 4.46 -9.69
N LYS A 100 -1.77 5.18 -10.23
CA LYS A 100 -1.57 6.61 -9.95
C LYS A 100 -2.78 7.42 -10.37
N ALA A 101 -3.27 7.25 -11.59
CA ALA A 101 -4.46 7.95 -12.07
C ALA A 101 -5.67 7.71 -11.15
N ILE A 102 -5.90 6.46 -10.73
CA ILE A 102 -6.98 6.12 -9.79
C ILE A 102 -6.77 6.80 -8.43
N ALA A 103 -5.58 6.68 -7.85
CA ALA A 103 -5.28 7.18 -6.51
C ALA A 103 -5.31 8.72 -6.43
N SER A 104 -4.83 9.40 -7.47
CA SER A 104 -4.63 10.86 -7.50
C SER A 104 -5.92 11.66 -7.34
N HIS A 105 -7.06 11.08 -7.71
CA HIS A 105 -8.37 11.74 -7.59
C HIS A 105 -9.02 11.61 -6.22
N THR A 106 -8.45 10.81 -5.32
CA THR A 106 -9.01 10.55 -3.99
C THR A 106 -8.74 11.70 -3.04
N ASP A 107 -9.66 11.95 -2.10
CA ASP A 107 -9.40 12.91 -1.01
C ASP A 107 -8.24 12.45 -0.11
N PHE A 108 -7.97 11.13 -0.08
CA PHE A 108 -6.78 10.59 0.58
C PHE A 108 -5.50 11.16 -0.03
N ALA A 109 -5.36 11.09 -1.36
CA ALA A 109 -4.19 11.62 -2.06
C ALA A 109 -4.05 13.15 -1.93
N LYS A 110 -5.16 13.91 -1.97
CA LYS A 110 -5.12 15.37 -1.82
C LYS A 110 -4.52 15.83 -0.48
N ASN A 111 -4.66 15.02 0.57
CA ASN A 111 -4.15 15.31 1.90
C ASN A 111 -2.73 14.76 2.16
N HIS A 112 -2.14 14.06 1.19
CA HIS A 112 -0.84 13.44 1.33
C HIS A 112 0.04 13.75 0.10
N ASN A 113 1.19 14.38 0.33
CA ASN A 113 2.16 14.65 -0.72
C ASN A 113 3.54 14.22 -0.24
N TYR A 114 4.07 13.13 -0.80
CA TYR A 114 5.37 12.56 -0.42
C TYR A 114 6.32 12.45 -1.60
N LEU A 115 6.24 11.38 -2.40
CA LEU A 115 7.18 11.17 -3.50
C LEU A 115 6.76 11.83 -4.80
N ASP A 116 5.48 12.18 -4.93
CA ASP A 116 5.00 13.02 -6.04
C ASP A 116 5.59 14.43 -6.03
N SER A 117 6.13 14.90 -4.89
CA SER A 117 6.75 16.24 -4.78
C SER A 117 8.23 16.27 -5.12
N ILE A 118 8.89 15.13 -5.29
CA ILE A 118 10.33 15.06 -5.54
C ILE A 118 10.59 15.05 -7.05
N GLY A 119 11.54 15.85 -7.52
CA GLY A 119 11.96 15.86 -8.92
C GLY A 119 12.59 14.54 -9.35
N ASP A 120 12.72 14.28 -10.65
CA ASP A 120 13.44 13.08 -11.13
C ASP A 120 14.97 13.23 -11.00
N GLU A 121 15.47 14.47 -11.00
CA GLU A 121 16.89 14.79 -10.84
C GLU A 121 17.39 14.60 -9.39
N GLU A 122 16.50 14.75 -8.41
CA GLU A 122 16.77 14.64 -6.96
C GLU A 122 16.66 13.19 -6.45
N ALA A 123 16.32 12.27 -7.34
CA ALA A 123 15.84 10.95 -6.97
C ALA A 123 16.94 9.88 -6.93
N TRP A 124 18.04 10.08 -7.65
CA TRP A 124 19.10 9.09 -7.76
C TRP A 124 20.13 9.25 -6.65
N ASP A 125 19.99 8.46 -5.58
CA ASP A 125 21.01 8.32 -4.56
C ASP A 125 21.36 6.85 -4.33
N THR A 126 22.66 6.53 -4.45
CA THR A 126 23.14 5.15 -4.28
C THR A 126 22.89 4.66 -2.85
N CYS A 127 22.99 5.54 -1.84
CA CYS A 127 22.74 5.13 -0.46
C CYS A 127 21.27 4.77 -0.23
N ALA A 128 20.33 5.46 -0.89
CA ALA A 128 18.91 5.14 -0.79
C ALA A 128 18.57 3.76 -1.40
N ILE A 129 19.26 3.39 -2.48
CA ILE A 129 19.15 2.05 -3.09
C ILE A 129 19.66 0.98 -2.13
N ASP A 130 20.79 1.22 -1.46
CA ASP A 130 21.37 0.26 -0.53
C ASP A 130 20.48 0.02 0.68
N VAL A 131 19.90 1.10 1.25
CA VAL A 131 18.88 0.99 2.30
C VAL A 131 17.67 0.20 1.82
N HIS A 132 17.16 0.49 0.61
CA HIS A 132 16.01 -0.22 0.06
C HIS A 132 16.27 -1.71 -0.07
N LYS A 133 17.40 -2.11 -0.70
CA LYS A 133 17.79 -3.51 -0.88
C LYS A 133 17.91 -4.23 0.46
N TYR A 134 18.59 -3.61 1.43
CA TYR A 134 18.75 -4.18 2.76
C TYR A 134 17.40 -4.42 3.44
N CYS A 135 16.52 -3.41 3.47
CA CYS A 135 15.23 -3.53 4.14
C CYS A 135 14.29 -4.51 3.45
N VAL A 136 14.26 -4.54 2.11
CA VAL A 136 13.51 -5.55 1.35
C VAL A 136 14.02 -6.96 1.67
N LYS A 137 15.34 -7.18 1.68
CA LYS A 137 15.94 -8.47 2.02
C LYS A 137 15.59 -8.90 3.44
N LYS A 138 15.66 -7.98 4.41
CA LYS A 138 15.27 -8.24 5.81
C LYS A 138 13.79 -8.62 5.89
N TYR A 139 12.91 -7.91 5.20
CA TYR A 139 11.47 -8.21 5.16
C TYR A 139 11.17 -9.60 4.61
N VAL A 140 11.68 -9.95 3.43
CA VAL A 140 11.38 -11.25 2.81
C VAL A 140 11.93 -12.41 3.65
N THR A 141 13.09 -12.21 4.30
CA THR A 141 13.69 -13.19 5.22
C THR A 141 12.82 -13.39 6.47
N LEU A 142 12.34 -12.30 7.08
CA LEU A 142 11.44 -12.36 8.23
C LEU A 142 10.12 -13.04 7.85
N PHE A 143 9.53 -12.64 6.73
CA PHE A 143 8.27 -13.20 6.24
C PHE A 143 8.38 -14.72 5.99
N ALA A 144 9.46 -15.17 5.36
CA ALA A 144 9.68 -16.60 5.10
C ALA A 144 9.72 -17.42 6.41
N LYS A 145 10.20 -16.83 7.51
CA LYS A 145 10.36 -17.47 8.82
C LYS A 145 9.09 -17.40 9.67
N GLU A 146 8.53 -16.20 9.82
CA GLU A 146 7.47 -15.93 10.79
C GLU A 146 6.08 -15.94 10.18
N ARG A 147 5.96 -15.54 8.92
CA ARG A 147 4.70 -15.44 8.17
C ARG A 147 3.66 -14.58 8.89
N LYS A 148 4.10 -13.52 9.58
CA LYS A 148 3.24 -12.59 10.31
C LYS A 148 3.22 -11.26 9.56
N ILE A 149 2.49 -11.24 8.45
CA ILE A 149 2.57 -10.16 7.45
C ILE A 149 2.52 -8.75 8.05
N CYS A 150 1.64 -8.49 9.03
CA CYS A 150 1.51 -7.16 9.61
C CYS A 150 2.69 -6.77 10.50
N ASP A 151 3.30 -7.71 11.22
CA ASP A 151 4.46 -7.46 12.08
C ASP A 151 5.73 -7.39 11.24
N ASP A 152 5.84 -8.24 10.22
CA ASP A 152 6.92 -8.22 9.24
C ASP A 152 6.93 -6.90 8.44
N VAL A 153 5.75 -6.40 8.02
CA VAL A 153 5.64 -5.10 7.35
C VAL A 153 5.95 -3.94 8.32
N ASN A 154 5.55 -4.00 9.60
CA ASN A 154 5.97 -2.97 10.56
C ASN A 154 7.50 -2.93 10.71
N SER A 155 8.12 -4.10 10.82
CA SER A 155 9.58 -4.23 10.90
C SER A 155 10.27 -3.70 9.63
N TRP A 156 9.65 -3.90 8.46
CA TRP A 156 10.11 -3.33 7.20
C TRP A 156 9.97 -1.81 7.15
N ILE A 157 8.86 -1.24 7.65
CA ILE A 157 8.66 0.22 7.74
C ILE A 157 9.74 0.85 8.62
N ASP A 158 9.95 0.29 9.81
CA ASP A 158 10.90 0.85 10.78
C ASP A 158 12.36 0.68 10.30
N CYS A 159 12.64 -0.36 9.50
CA CYS A 159 13.97 -0.61 8.92
C CYS A 159 14.53 0.58 8.13
N TYR A 160 13.72 1.30 7.36
CA TYR A 160 14.24 2.38 6.50
C TYR A 160 14.90 3.49 7.30
N SER A 161 14.25 3.95 8.37
CA SER A 161 14.82 5.00 9.23
C SER A 161 15.99 4.51 10.07
N GLU A 162 15.95 3.24 10.50
CA GLU A 162 17.07 2.62 11.22
C GLU A 162 18.31 2.50 10.34
N GLU A 163 18.16 1.92 9.15
CA GLU A 163 19.29 1.65 8.27
C GLU A 163 19.85 2.92 7.65
N ALA A 164 19.00 3.89 7.28
CA ALA A 164 19.44 5.21 6.84
C ALA A 164 20.37 5.86 7.87
N ARG A 165 20.00 5.81 9.15
CA ARG A 165 20.82 6.33 10.25
C ARG A 165 22.10 5.51 10.45
N ASN A 166 22.04 4.19 10.33
CA ASN A 166 23.19 3.31 10.52
C ASN A 166 24.30 3.58 9.49
N ILE A 167 23.92 3.81 8.23
CA ILE A 167 24.88 4.03 7.14
C ILE A 167 25.13 5.53 6.84
N GLY A 168 24.44 6.43 7.54
CA GLY A 168 24.56 7.88 7.34
C GLY A 168 23.99 8.38 6.01
N CYS A 169 22.90 7.77 5.51
CA CYS A 169 22.22 8.20 4.30
C CYS A 169 21.18 9.28 4.60
N ASP A 170 21.35 10.47 4.03
CA ASP A 170 20.48 11.64 4.20
C ASP A 170 19.70 12.00 2.92
N ALA A 171 19.65 11.08 1.95
CA ALA A 171 18.92 11.25 0.70
C ALA A 171 17.47 11.71 0.91
N GLU A 172 17.07 12.79 0.24
CA GLU A 172 15.74 13.40 0.40
C GLU A 172 14.61 12.42 0.05
N ILE A 173 14.80 11.65 -1.03
CA ILE A 173 13.85 10.61 -1.46
C ILE A 173 13.61 9.56 -0.36
N LEU A 174 14.67 9.20 0.38
CA LEU A 174 14.58 8.23 1.47
C LEU A 174 13.85 8.82 2.69
N THR A 175 14.08 10.11 2.95
CA THR A 175 13.38 10.86 4.01
C THR A 175 11.88 10.92 3.75
N HIS A 176 11.48 11.32 2.54
CA HIS A 176 10.06 11.35 2.17
C HIS A 176 9.44 9.96 2.15
N PHE A 177 10.17 8.97 1.66
CA PHE A 177 9.69 7.59 1.63
C PHE A 177 9.48 7.04 3.05
N SER A 178 10.45 7.22 3.95
CA SER A 178 10.34 6.82 5.36
C SER A 178 9.16 7.50 6.06
N LYS A 179 8.95 8.79 5.80
CA LYS A 179 7.80 9.53 6.33
C LYS A 179 6.48 8.96 5.80
N MET A 180 6.40 8.69 4.50
CA MET A 180 5.23 8.06 3.86
C MET A 180 4.94 6.69 4.47
N LEU A 181 5.95 5.85 4.65
CA LEU A 181 5.81 4.54 5.30
C LEU A 181 5.28 4.66 6.73
N SER A 182 5.83 5.58 7.53
CA SER A 182 5.44 5.77 8.93
C SER A 182 3.99 6.25 9.11
N ILE A 183 3.47 7.04 8.16
CA ILE A 183 2.12 7.61 8.23
C ILE A 183 1.12 6.72 7.49
N VAL A 184 1.32 6.56 6.18
CA VAL A 184 0.39 5.85 5.30
C VAL A 184 0.53 4.35 5.48
N GLY A 185 1.76 3.82 5.52
CA GLY A 185 1.99 2.39 5.71
C GLY A 185 1.42 1.88 7.03
N LYS A 186 1.67 2.59 8.14
CA LYS A 186 1.10 2.23 9.45
C LYS A 186 -0.43 2.38 9.50
N LEU A 187 -1.01 3.33 8.75
CA LEU A 187 -2.47 3.41 8.58
C LEU A 187 -3.00 2.17 7.85
N VAL A 188 -2.42 1.80 6.71
CA VAL A 188 -2.82 0.61 5.94
C VAL A 188 -2.79 -0.65 6.81
N ILE A 189 -1.73 -0.87 7.58
CA ILE A 189 -1.64 -2.02 8.50
C ILE A 189 -2.75 -2.00 9.56
N ARG A 190 -3.02 -0.82 10.16
CA ARG A 190 -4.07 -0.65 11.16
C ARG A 190 -5.45 -0.98 10.59
N GLU A 191 -5.72 -0.52 9.37
CA GLU A 191 -6.98 -0.75 8.68
C GLU A 191 -7.13 -2.21 8.26
N ILE A 192 -6.06 -2.86 7.79
CA ILE A 192 -6.03 -4.31 7.54
C ILE A 192 -6.35 -5.07 8.84
N ARG A 193 -5.68 -4.75 9.96
CA ARG A 193 -5.98 -5.37 11.27
C ARG A 193 -7.45 -5.23 11.65
N ARG A 194 -8.04 -4.05 11.40
CA ARG A 194 -9.44 -3.74 11.72
C ARG A 194 -10.44 -4.58 10.91
N PHE A 195 -10.24 -4.72 9.60
CA PHE A 195 -11.23 -5.32 8.69
C PHE A 195 -10.97 -6.78 8.34
N ALA A 196 -9.71 -7.17 8.37
CA ALA A 196 -9.24 -8.50 7.98
C ALA A 196 -9.05 -9.43 9.17
N GLY A 197 -9.46 -9.01 10.39
CA GLY A 197 -9.52 -9.79 11.63
C GLY A 197 -8.75 -11.13 11.64
N MET A 198 -7.64 -11.19 12.35
CA MET A 198 -6.72 -12.34 12.42
C MET A 198 -5.84 -12.60 11.18
N GLU A 199 -6.01 -11.94 10.03
CA GLU A 199 -5.09 -12.10 8.88
C GLU A 199 -3.64 -11.60 9.14
N CYS A 200 -3.40 -10.95 10.28
CA CYS A 200 -2.07 -10.60 10.78
C CYS A 200 -1.43 -11.71 11.64
N VAL A 201 -2.11 -12.84 11.84
CA VAL A 201 -1.62 -14.01 12.57
C VAL A 201 -0.94 -14.96 11.57
N LYS A 202 0.04 -15.73 12.05
CA LYS A 202 0.90 -16.65 11.29
C LYS A 202 0.16 -17.34 10.14
N MET A 203 0.58 -17.12 8.89
CA MET A 203 -0.03 -17.77 7.74
C MET A 203 0.31 -19.25 7.69
N GLU A 204 -0.73 -20.09 7.62
CA GLU A 204 -0.62 -21.46 7.13
C GLU A 204 -0.58 -21.41 5.60
N LEU A 205 0.42 -22.05 5.00
CA LEU A 205 0.54 -22.19 3.54
C LEU A 205 0.01 -23.55 3.14
#